data_AF-A0A535VG53-F1
#
_entry.id   AF-A0A535VG53-F1
#
_cell.length_a   1.000
_cell.length_b   1.000
_cell.length_c   1.000
_cell.angle_alpha   90.00
_cell.angle_beta   90.00
_cell.angle_gamma   90.00
#
_symmetry.space_group_name_H-M   'P 1'
#
loop_
_entity.id
_entity.type
_entity.pdbx_description
1 polymer ?
#
loop_
_entity_poly.entity_id
_entity_poly.type
_entity_poly.pdbx_seq_one_letter_code
_entity_poly.pdbx_strand_id
1 'polypeptide(L)'
;MDPSDLRAELAERLANSTPIDAETFNAACFMLTRALEQLELSVPDAAPLVRRLLRVAGRVVIDTGMPDSSSDTWPNTREMALQWIDEALRALGYEARPAEPA
;
A
#
# COMPACT_ATOMS: atom_id res chain seq x y z
N MET A 1 12.10 16.03 -1.28
CA MET A 1 12.06 15.79 0.18
C MET A 1 13.04 14.67 0.49
N ASP A 2 13.93 14.85 1.46
CA ASP A 2 14.83 13.78 1.89
C ASP A 2 14.00 12.67 2.60
N PRO A 3 14.30 11.37 2.42
CA PRO A 3 13.62 10.30 3.15
C PRO A 3 13.61 10.45 4.68
N SER A 4 14.59 11.14 5.25
CA SER A 4 14.65 11.45 6.69
C SER A 4 13.63 12.52 7.09
N ASP A 5 13.43 13.56 6.26
CA ASP A 5 12.40 14.58 6.46
C ASP A 5 11.00 13.96 6.47
N LEU A 6 10.72 13.06 5.52
CA LEU A 6 9.43 12.36 5.43
C LEU A 6 9.15 11.53 6.69
N ARG A 7 10.16 10.89 7.27
CA ARG A 7 10.01 10.08 8.50
C ARG A 7 9.64 10.95 9.70
N ALA A 8 10.34 12.06 9.88
CA ALA A 8 10.10 12.99 10.98
C ALA A 8 8.71 13.61 10.87
N GLU A 9 8.35 14.11 9.68
CA GLU A 9 7.04 14.70 9.42
C GLU A 9 5.91 13.68 9.63
N LEU A 10 6.04 12.47 9.10
CA LEU A 10 5.04 11.42 9.29
C LEU A 10 4.88 11.06 10.78
N ALA A 11 5.99 10.91 11.51
CA ALA A 11 5.97 10.61 12.93
C ALA A 11 5.27 11.71 13.75
N GLU A 12 5.57 12.99 13.45
CA GLU A 12 4.94 14.14 14.10
C GLU A 12 3.44 14.19 13.82
N ARG A 13 3.02 14.03 12.56
CA ARG A 13 1.60 14.04 12.19
C ARG A 13 0.84 12.90 12.87
N LEU A 14 1.40 11.68 12.87
CA LEU A 14 0.78 10.54 13.52
C LEU A 14 0.70 10.72 15.05
N ALA A 15 1.76 11.24 15.69
CA ALA A 15 1.77 11.51 17.13
C ALA A 15 0.70 12.55 17.54
N ASN A 16 0.44 13.53 16.68
CA ASN A 16 -0.54 14.58 16.91
C ASN A 16 -1.94 14.27 16.33
N SER A 17 -2.16 13.06 15.80
CA SER A 17 -3.42 12.68 15.12
C SER A 17 -3.80 13.63 13.96
N THR A 18 -2.81 14.25 13.32
CA THR A 18 -3.01 15.13 12.17
C THR A 18 -3.22 14.28 10.90
N PRO A 19 -4.20 14.61 10.05
CA PRO A 19 -4.40 13.92 8.78
C PRO A 19 -3.16 13.97 7.87
N ILE A 20 -2.99 12.91 7.09
CA ILE A 20 -2.04 12.85 5.98
C ILE A 20 -2.81 12.81 4.67
N ASP A 21 -2.27 13.46 3.64
CA ASP A 21 -2.82 13.41 2.29
C ASP A 21 -2.44 12.11 1.56
N ALA A 22 -3.03 11.90 0.39
CA ALA A 22 -2.82 10.70 -0.42
C ALA A 22 -1.37 10.53 -0.88
N GLU A 23 -0.67 11.64 -1.18
CA GLU A 23 0.74 11.63 -1.57
C GLU A 23 1.63 11.18 -0.42
N THR A 24 1.42 11.73 0.77
CA THR A 24 2.12 11.36 2.01
C THR A 24 1.86 9.91 2.37
N PHE A 25 0.61 9.44 2.25
CA PHE A 25 0.26 8.03 2.48
C PHE A 25 1.01 7.10 1.52
N ASN A 26 1.01 7.40 0.22
CA ASN A 26 1.71 6.59 -0.77
C ASN A 26 3.23 6.62 -0.57
N ALA A 27 3.80 7.78 -0.22
CA ALA A 27 5.21 7.92 0.12
C ALA A 27 5.57 7.08 1.38
N ALA A 28 4.70 7.06 2.39
CA ALA A 28 4.84 6.20 3.54
C ALA A 28 4.80 4.71 3.17
N CYS A 29 3.88 4.28 2.30
CA CYS A 29 3.83 2.91 1.78
C CYS A 29 5.15 2.51 1.09
N PHE A 30 5.69 3.38 0.24
CA PHE A 30 6.99 3.18 -0.40
C PHE A 30 8.12 3.08 0.63
N MET A 31 8.17 4.00 1.59
CA MET A 31 9.18 3.97 2.64
C MET A 31 9.14 2.67 3.47
N LEU A 32 7.94 2.17 3.81
CA LEU A 32 7.75 0.92 4.52
C LEU A 32 8.26 -0.28 3.71
N THR A 33 8.15 -0.26 2.38
CA THR A 33 8.72 -1.33 1.54
C THR A 33 10.24 -1.47 1.69
N ARG A 34 10.94 -0.35 1.90
CA ARG A 34 12.39 -0.33 2.17
C ARG A 34 12.69 -0.74 3.60
N ALA A 35 11.87 -0.32 4.56
CA ALA A 35 12.03 -0.73 5.96
C ALA A 35 11.94 -2.26 6.11
N LEU A 36 11.07 -2.92 5.34
CA LEU A 36 10.96 -4.38 5.30
C LEU A 36 12.26 -5.10 4.90
N GLU A 37 13.17 -4.47 4.14
CA GLU A 37 14.46 -5.09 3.79
C GLU A 37 15.40 -5.23 4.99
N GLN A 38 15.18 -4.46 6.04
CA GLN A 38 16.03 -4.41 7.23
C GLN A 38 15.43 -5.19 8.41
N LEU A 39 14.23 -5.78 8.24
CA LEU A 39 13.57 -6.55 9.28
C LEU A 39 13.88 -8.04 9.12
N GLU A 40 14.27 -8.67 10.24
CA GLU A 40 14.35 -10.13 10.32
C GLU A 40 12.96 -10.71 10.54
N LEU A 41 12.33 -11.14 9.45
CA LEU A 41 11.04 -11.83 9.51
C LEU A 41 11.26 -13.31 9.81
N SER A 42 10.51 -13.86 10.76
CA SER A 42 10.50 -15.30 11.05
C SER A 42 10.01 -16.16 9.88
N VAL A 43 9.29 -15.55 8.93
CA VAL A 43 8.83 -16.15 7.67
C VAL A 43 9.35 -15.30 6.51
N PRO A 44 10.39 -15.74 5.78
CA PRO A 44 10.97 -14.97 4.68
C PRO A 44 9.97 -14.59 3.57
N ASP A 45 9.01 -15.48 3.27
CA ASP A 45 7.99 -15.29 2.24
C ASP A 45 7.00 -14.15 2.55
N ALA A 46 6.94 -13.69 3.81
CA ALA A 46 6.09 -12.58 4.19
C ALA A 46 6.57 -11.24 3.61
N ALA A 47 7.89 -11.01 3.49
CA ALA A 47 8.40 -9.74 2.98
C ALA A 47 7.95 -9.45 1.52
N PRO A 48 8.10 -10.38 0.57
CA PRO A 48 7.59 -10.22 -0.79
C PRO A 48 6.08 -9.96 -0.88
N LEU A 49 5.28 -10.58 0.00
CA LEU A 49 3.83 -10.35 0.05
C LEU A 49 3.53 -8.92 0.53
N VAL A 50 4.07 -8.53 1.69
CA VAL A 50 3.80 -7.21 2.28
C VAL A 50 4.26 -6.08 1.36
N ARG A 51 5.41 -6.20 0.69
CA ARG A 51 5.88 -5.20 -0.30
C ARG A 51 4.85 -4.97 -1.41
N ARG A 52 4.22 -6.03 -1.91
CA ARG A 52 3.21 -5.93 -2.97
C ARG A 52 1.91 -5.31 -2.46
N LEU A 53 1.46 -5.70 -1.27
CA LEU A 53 0.27 -5.11 -0.64
C LEU A 53 0.43 -3.61 -0.36
N LEU A 54 1.60 -3.18 0.13
CA LEU A 54 1.90 -1.76 0.34
C LEU A 54 1.85 -0.96 -0.98
N ARG A 55 2.35 -1.53 -2.08
CA ARG A 55 2.26 -0.90 -3.41
C ARG A 55 0.81 -0.74 -3.87
N VAL A 56 -0.01 -1.78 -3.71
CA VAL A 56 -1.44 -1.72 -4.06
C VAL A 56 -2.16 -0.68 -3.20
N ALA A 57 -1.93 -0.68 -1.88
CA ALA A 57 -2.54 0.26 -0.96
C ALA A 57 -2.19 1.71 -1.32
N GLY A 58 -0.91 2.02 -1.56
CA GLY A 58 -0.49 3.36 -1.98
C GLY A 58 -1.15 3.79 -3.29
N ARG A 59 -1.26 2.90 -4.28
CA ARG A 59 -1.90 3.23 -5.55
C ARG A 59 -3.40 3.48 -5.41
N VAL A 60 -4.12 2.65 -4.67
CA VAL A 60 -5.56 2.82 -4.43
C VAL A 60 -5.82 4.18 -3.79
N VAL A 61 -5.04 4.54 -2.75
CA VAL A 61 -5.19 5.82 -2.07
C VAL A 61 -4.90 7.01 -2.99
N ILE A 62 -3.91 6.92 -3.89
CA ILE A 62 -3.68 7.96 -4.91
C ILE A 62 -4.87 8.09 -5.86
N ASP A 63 -5.36 6.99 -6.42
CA ASP A 63 -6.43 7.06 -7.41
C ASP A 63 -7.75 7.60 -6.81
N THR A 64 -7.98 7.38 -5.51
CA THR A 64 -9.23 7.77 -4.83
C THR A 64 -9.15 8.97 -3.89
N GLY A 65 -7.95 9.45 -3.54
CA GLY A 65 -7.74 10.42 -2.47
C GLY A 65 -7.05 11.72 -2.87
N MET A 66 -6.76 11.91 -4.16
CA MET A 66 -6.22 13.18 -4.67
C MET A 66 -7.34 14.24 -4.79
N PRO A 67 -7.01 15.54 -4.78
CA PRO A 67 -8.02 16.61 -4.89
C PRO A 67 -8.90 16.52 -6.14
N ASP A 68 -8.40 15.91 -7.22
CA ASP A 68 -9.07 15.69 -8.50
C ASP A 68 -9.58 14.26 -8.71
N SER A 69 -9.51 13.41 -7.67
CA SER A 69 -10.05 12.04 -7.72
C SER A 69 -11.56 12.03 -7.96
N SER A 70 -12.02 11.11 -8.80
CA SER A 70 -13.44 10.87 -9.10
C SER A 70 -13.83 9.44 -8.74
N SER A 71 -15.08 9.25 -8.30
CA SER A 71 -15.67 7.92 -8.12
C SER A 71 -15.74 7.11 -9.40
N ASP A 72 -15.72 7.77 -10.56
CA ASP A 72 -15.76 7.11 -11.87
C ASP A 72 -14.47 6.32 -12.16
N THR A 73 -13.37 6.65 -11.47
CA THR A 73 -12.11 5.91 -11.56
C THR A 73 -12.18 4.56 -10.80
N TRP A 74 -13.09 4.44 -9.83
CA TRP A 74 -13.14 3.29 -8.91
C TRP A 74 -13.28 1.92 -9.59
N PRO A 75 -14.17 1.69 -10.58
CA PRO A 75 -14.28 0.39 -11.24
C PRO A 75 -12.95 -0.09 -11.79
N ASN A 76 -12.19 0.80 -12.45
CA ASN A 76 -10.88 0.49 -13.03
C ASN A 76 -9.82 0.27 -11.95
N THR A 77 -9.74 1.16 -10.95
CA THR A 77 -8.79 1.02 -9.84
C THR A 77 -9.03 -0.27 -9.06
N ARG A 78 -10.29 -0.64 -8.83
CA ARG A 78 -10.66 -1.88 -8.15
C ARG A 78 -10.22 -3.11 -8.94
N GLU A 79 -10.50 -3.15 -10.24
CA GLU A 79 -10.10 -4.27 -11.10
C GLU A 79 -8.58 -4.43 -11.12
N MET A 80 -7.86 -3.34 -11.35
CA MET A 80 -6.39 -3.32 -11.31
C MET A 80 -5.83 -3.75 -9.95
N ALA A 81 -6.39 -3.25 -8.85
CA ALA A 81 -5.93 -3.60 -7.50
C ALA A 81 -6.13 -5.10 -7.21
N LEU A 82 -7.29 -5.67 -7.57
CA LEU A 82 -7.57 -7.09 -7.42
C LEU A 82 -6.64 -7.94 -8.30
N GLN A 83 -6.42 -7.53 -9.54
CA GLN A 83 -5.49 -8.20 -10.45
C GLN A 83 -4.07 -8.21 -9.85
N TRP A 84 -3.57 -7.08 -9.37
CA TRP A 84 -2.23 -6.99 -8.77
C TRP A 84 -2.09 -7.81 -7.49
N ILE A 85 -3.15 -7.90 -6.68
CA ILE A 85 -3.18 -8.78 -5.50
C ILE A 85 -3.13 -10.25 -5.93
N ASP A 86 -3.92 -10.64 -6.93
CA ASP A 86 -3.91 -12.02 -7.42
C ASP A 86 -2.54 -12.38 -8.03
N GLU A 87 -1.96 -11.52 -8.86
CA GLU A 87 -0.60 -11.69 -9.40
C GLU A 87 0.45 -11.79 -8.29
N ALA A 88 0.33 -10.98 -7.24
CA ALA A 88 1.20 -11.01 -6.07
C ALA A 88 1.14 -12.35 -5.33
N LEU A 89 -0.06 -12.90 -5.18
CA LEU A 89 -0.32 -14.16 -4.48
C LEU A 89 0.07 -15.36 -5.33
N ARG A 90 -0.18 -15.34 -6.65
CA ARG A 90 0.22 -16.40 -7.58
C ARG A 90 1.72 -16.61 -7.63
N ALA A 91 2.50 -15.53 -7.54
CA ALA A 91 3.96 -15.62 -7.44
C ALA A 91 4.44 -16.37 -6.18
N LEU A 92 3.58 -16.55 -5.18
CA LEU A 92 3.82 -17.28 -3.93
C LEU A 92 3.07 -18.63 -3.88
N GLY A 93 2.43 -19.05 -4.98
CA GLY A 93 1.65 -20.30 -5.04
C GLY A 93 0.23 -20.21 -4.48
N TYR A 94 -0.27 -19.00 -4.20
CA TYR A 94 -1.64 -18.75 -3.73
C TYR A 94 -2.54 -18.20 -4.85
N GLU A 95 -3.84 -18.39 -4.74
CA GLU A 95 -4.83 -17.77 -5.64
C GLU A 95 -5.84 -16.96 -4.82
N ALA A 96 -6.08 -15.71 -5.21
CA ALA A 96 -7.09 -14.88 -4.57
C ALA A 96 -8.47 -15.25 -5.12
N ARG A 97 -9.34 -15.80 -4.27
CA ARG A 97 -10.74 -16.09 -4.63
C ARG A 97 -11.69 -15.24 -3.80
N PRO A 98 -12.79 -14.74 -4.38
CA PRO A 98 -13.89 -14.19 -3.59
C PRO A 98 -14.32 -15.22 -2.56
N ALA A 99 -14.58 -14.79 -1.32
CA ALA A 99 -15.24 -15.65 -0.36
C ALA A 99 -16.62 -16.03 -0.91
N GLU A 100 -17.01 -17.30 -0.77
CA GLU A 100 -18.39 -17.68 -1.05
C GLU A 100 -19.32 -16.86 -0.14
N PRO A 101 -20.42 -16.30 -0.68
CA PRO A 101 -21.40 -15.63 0.15
C PRO A 101 -21.94 -16.63 1.17
N ALA A 102 -21.93 -16.25 2.45
CA ALA A 102 -22.52 -17.00 3.55
C ALA A 102 -24.04 -17.11 3.40
#